data_AF-K1S895-F1
#
_entry.id   AF-K1S895-F1
#
_cell.length_a   1.000
_cell.length_b   1.000
_cell.length_c   1.000
_cell.angle_alpha   90.00
_cell.angle_beta   90.00
_cell.angle_gamma   90.00
#
_symmetry.space_group_name_H-M   'P 1'
#
loop_
_entity.id
_entity.type
_entity.pdbx_description
1 polymer ?
#
loop_
_entity_poly.entity_id
_entity_poly.type
_entity_poly.pdbx_seq_one_letter_code
_entity_poly.pdbx_strand_id
1 'polypeptide(L)'
;TDIYHQAEKYLNKSVWVTKERIADTIIKFYVLQPKPIHVGQKVVGRYGNKSVVTKIVPSHLMPKTDDGRPIDMLSNGLAIPNRIIAFETYELTMTFQMERMHQHIKQLHEEGVDKETIIGIVAEFVSIFNPDEGEEIIRLFRDNPDVTFNDIITNGIYIQIMPLNEVCIRDALIEVYDRYPDIMKPYDVYTKLRHRWIKLDEPHHIGYQYIWVLKQEPSKAMSTVSTGRTTLYDLPVKIRQFNKNLR
;
A
#
# COMPACT_ATOMS: atom_id res chain seq x y z
N THR A 1 -15.24 2.52 -24.63
CA THR A 1 -15.27 3.05 -26.00
C THR A 1 -14.33 2.21 -26.81
N ASP A 2 -14.87 1.49 -27.79
CA ASP A 2 -14.14 0.49 -28.58
C ASP A 2 -12.86 1.10 -29.19
N ILE A 3 -11.76 0.34 -29.20
CA ILE A 3 -10.50 0.74 -29.85
C ILE A 3 -10.79 1.15 -31.31
N TYR A 4 -11.75 0.47 -31.94
CA TYR A 4 -12.25 0.78 -33.28
C TYR A 4 -12.72 2.24 -33.41
N HIS A 5 -13.55 2.72 -32.49
CA HIS A 5 -14.10 4.08 -32.55
C HIS A 5 -13.10 5.17 -32.15
N GLN A 6 -12.08 4.83 -31.35
CA GLN A 6 -10.96 5.76 -31.11
C GLN A 6 -10.03 5.83 -32.32
N ALA A 7 -9.79 4.71 -33.01
CA ALA A 7 -9.00 4.67 -34.23
C ALA A 7 -9.65 5.48 -35.36
N GLU A 8 -10.98 5.48 -35.45
CA GLU A 8 -11.76 6.26 -36.43
C GLU A 8 -11.45 7.76 -36.38
N LYS A 9 -11.13 8.30 -35.20
CA LYS A 9 -10.73 9.72 -35.01
C LYS A 9 -9.37 10.05 -35.62
N TYR A 10 -8.49 9.06 -35.79
CA TYR A 10 -7.16 9.20 -36.39
C TYR A 10 -7.11 8.72 -37.85
N LEU A 11 -8.11 7.95 -38.29
CA LEU A 11 -8.15 7.30 -39.61
C LEU A 11 -8.46 8.23 -40.79
N ASN A 12 -8.80 9.50 -40.57
CA ASN A 12 -9.23 10.39 -41.66
C ASN A 12 -8.31 11.60 -41.95
N LYS A 13 -7.00 11.45 -41.78
CA LYS A 13 -5.98 12.39 -42.32
C LYS A 13 -4.63 11.73 -42.68
N SER A 14 -4.58 10.45 -43.03
CA SER A 14 -3.30 9.75 -43.20
C SER A 14 -2.64 10.01 -44.57
N VAL A 15 -1.47 10.65 -44.52
CA VAL A 15 -0.40 10.79 -45.54
C VAL A 15 0.16 9.43 -46.04
N TRP A 16 -0.42 8.31 -45.60
CA TRP A 16 0.12 6.95 -45.71
C TRP A 16 -0.75 5.99 -46.53
N VAL A 17 -1.65 6.51 -47.36
CA VAL A 17 -2.44 5.70 -48.29
C VAL A 17 -1.61 5.48 -49.56
N THR A 18 -1.03 4.30 -49.71
CA THR A 18 -0.41 3.86 -50.96
C THR A 18 -1.28 2.81 -51.65
N LYS A 19 -1.32 2.84 -52.99
CA LYS A 19 -1.95 1.79 -53.81
C LYS A 19 -1.01 0.61 -54.06
N GLU A 20 0.24 0.71 -53.60
CA GLU A 20 1.24 -0.33 -53.76
C GLU A 20 1.05 -1.46 -52.77
N ARG A 21 1.30 -2.69 -53.23
CA ARG A 21 1.24 -3.88 -52.39
C ARG A 21 2.42 -3.88 -51.42
N ILE A 22 2.15 -3.54 -50.16
CA ILE A 22 3.13 -3.69 -49.08
C ILE A 22 3.21 -5.18 -48.72
N ALA A 23 4.30 -5.84 -49.11
CA ALA A 23 4.67 -7.18 -48.65
C ALA A 23 5.84 -7.07 -47.65
N ASP A 24 6.10 -8.12 -46.87
CA ASP A 24 7.25 -8.24 -45.97
C ASP A 24 7.43 -7.11 -44.94
N THR A 25 6.32 -6.48 -44.54
CA THR A 25 6.32 -5.39 -43.54
C THR A 25 5.65 -5.83 -42.25
N ILE A 26 6.29 -5.53 -41.11
CA ILE A 26 5.75 -5.79 -39.77
C ILE A 26 5.20 -4.49 -39.20
N ILE A 27 3.90 -4.45 -38.96
CA ILE A 27 3.24 -3.36 -38.24
C ILE A 27 3.08 -3.78 -36.79
N LYS A 28 3.59 -2.98 -35.85
CA LYS A 28 3.45 -3.21 -34.40
C LYS A 28 2.52 -2.16 -33.80
N PHE A 29 1.53 -2.62 -33.04
CA PHE A 29 0.65 -1.75 -32.27
C PHE A 29 0.97 -1.90 -30.79
N TYR A 30 1.09 -0.77 -30.09
CA TYR A 30 1.23 -0.74 -28.63
C TYR A 30 -0.08 -0.26 -28.03
N VAL A 31 -0.73 -1.12 -27.23
CA VAL A 31 -1.97 -0.79 -26.54
C VAL A 31 -1.68 -0.60 -25.06
N LEU A 32 -1.87 0.62 -24.56
CA LEU A 32 -1.83 0.91 -23.14
C LEU A 32 -3.21 0.70 -22.54
N GLN A 33 -3.31 -0.19 -21.55
CA GLN A 33 -4.53 -0.41 -20.78
C GLN A 33 -4.24 -0.21 -19.29
N PRO A 34 -4.71 0.88 -18.67
CA PRO A 34 -4.62 1.03 -17.22
C PRO A 34 -5.52 -0.03 -16.56
N LYS A 35 -4.98 -0.74 -15.57
CA LYS A 35 -5.70 -1.80 -14.87
C LYS A 35 -5.83 -1.47 -13.38
N PRO A 36 -7.06 -1.27 -12.87
CA PRO A 36 -7.28 -1.12 -11.44
C PRO A 36 -7.16 -2.47 -10.70
N ILE A 37 -6.98 -2.39 -9.37
CA ILE A 37 -7.08 -3.55 -8.49
C ILE A 37 -8.50 -4.13 -8.59
N HIS A 38 -8.60 -5.45 -8.64
CA HIS A 38 -9.87 -6.17 -8.74
C HIS A 38 -9.85 -7.44 -7.87
N VAL A 39 -11.02 -8.03 -7.64
CA VAL A 39 -11.16 -9.28 -6.89
C VAL A 39 -10.36 -10.39 -7.57
N GLY A 40 -9.62 -11.16 -6.76
CA GLY A 40 -8.71 -12.21 -7.22
C GLY A 40 -7.27 -11.72 -7.49
N GLN A 41 -7.04 -10.40 -7.47
CA GLN A 41 -5.69 -9.84 -7.56
C GLN A 41 -4.85 -10.29 -6.36
N LYS A 42 -3.60 -10.69 -6.62
CA LYS A 42 -2.67 -11.06 -5.56
C LYS A 42 -1.91 -9.83 -5.07
N VAL A 43 -1.84 -9.71 -3.75
CA VAL A 43 -1.08 -8.68 -3.04
C VAL A 43 -0.11 -9.34 -2.06
N VAL A 44 0.94 -8.62 -1.69
CA VAL A 44 1.95 -9.12 -0.75
C VAL A 44 2.52 -7.96 0.05
N GLY A 45 2.71 -8.13 1.36
CA GLY A 45 3.54 -7.23 2.14
C GLY A 45 5.01 -7.63 2.13
N ARG A 46 5.83 -6.94 2.92
CA ARG A 46 7.29 -7.08 2.87
C ARG A 46 7.82 -8.41 3.39
N TYR A 47 7.04 -9.10 4.21
CA TYR A 47 7.48 -10.27 4.97
C TYR A 47 6.90 -11.60 4.45
N GLY A 48 6.46 -11.62 3.19
CA GLY A 48 5.93 -12.84 2.55
C GLY A 48 4.47 -13.16 2.88
N ASN A 49 3.74 -12.23 3.50
CA ASN A 49 2.31 -12.25 3.76
C ASN A 49 1.49 -12.07 2.46
N LYS A 50 1.57 -13.08 1.58
CA LYS A 50 0.83 -13.11 0.32
C LYS A 50 -0.65 -13.36 0.58
N SER A 51 -1.48 -12.51 -0.01
CA SER A 51 -2.94 -12.53 0.11
C SER A 51 -3.61 -12.34 -1.26
N VAL A 52 -4.89 -12.69 -1.34
CA VAL A 52 -5.75 -12.49 -2.51
C VAL A 52 -6.86 -11.54 -2.13
N VAL A 53 -7.11 -10.51 -2.93
CA VAL A 53 -8.23 -9.58 -2.71
C VAL A 53 -9.54 -10.34 -2.88
N THR A 54 -10.31 -10.48 -1.80
CA THR A 54 -11.59 -11.23 -1.80
C THR A 54 -12.80 -10.36 -2.10
N LYS A 55 -12.78 -9.11 -1.65
CA LYS A 55 -13.87 -8.15 -1.81
C LYS A 55 -13.32 -6.72 -1.86
N ILE A 56 -13.92 -5.89 -2.69
CA ILE A 56 -13.70 -4.44 -2.70
C ILE A 56 -14.95 -3.78 -2.14
N VAL A 57 -14.81 -3.04 -1.06
CA VAL A 57 -15.91 -2.41 -0.33
C VAL A 57 -15.82 -0.90 -0.51
N PRO A 58 -16.94 -0.19 -0.78
CA PRO A 58 -16.95 1.26 -0.82
C PRO A 58 -16.46 1.87 0.50
N SER A 59 -15.67 2.95 0.43
CA SER A 59 -15.07 3.60 1.61
C SER A 59 -16.08 4.01 2.69
N HIS A 60 -17.30 4.40 2.31
CA HIS A 60 -18.37 4.77 3.24
C HIS A 60 -18.99 3.59 4.02
N LEU A 61 -18.65 2.35 3.65
CA LEU A 61 -19.03 1.12 4.35
C LEU A 61 -17.86 0.46 5.09
N MET A 62 -16.63 0.93 4.88
CA MET A 62 -15.46 0.44 5.62
C MET A 62 -15.58 0.85 7.09
N PRO A 63 -15.05 0.02 8.02
CA PRO A 63 -14.88 0.45 9.40
C PRO A 63 -14.03 1.72 9.47
N LYS A 64 -14.27 2.54 10.48
CA LYS A 64 -13.61 3.82 10.67
C LYS A 64 -13.03 3.93 12.08
N THR A 65 -11.92 4.62 12.22
CA THR A 65 -11.38 5.05 13.50
C THR A 65 -12.25 6.17 14.11
N ASP A 66 -12.05 6.44 15.39
CA ASP A 66 -12.71 7.52 16.15
C ASP A 66 -12.45 8.92 15.56
N ASP A 67 -11.28 9.13 14.97
CA ASP A 67 -10.94 10.32 14.18
C ASP A 67 -11.70 10.40 12.83
N GLY A 68 -12.51 9.39 12.49
CA GLY A 68 -13.37 9.34 11.31
C GLY A 68 -12.73 8.81 10.04
N ARG A 69 -11.43 8.46 10.05
CA ARG A 69 -10.74 7.90 8.87
C ARG A 69 -11.22 6.47 8.58
N PRO A 70 -11.57 6.15 7.33
CA PRO A 70 -11.89 4.77 6.95
C PRO A 70 -10.62 3.92 6.88
N ILE A 71 -10.73 2.67 7.32
CA ILE A 71 -9.67 1.67 7.16
C ILE A 71 -9.62 1.25 5.69
N ASP A 72 -8.43 1.26 5.09
CA ASP A 72 -8.26 0.92 3.66
C ASP A 72 -8.25 -0.59 3.38
N MET A 73 -7.65 -1.38 4.27
CA MET A 73 -7.49 -2.81 4.09
C MET A 73 -7.75 -3.58 5.39
N LEU A 74 -8.56 -4.63 5.30
CA LEU A 74 -8.77 -5.58 6.40
C LEU A 74 -8.06 -6.89 6.05
N SER A 75 -7.16 -7.33 6.93
CA SER A 75 -6.45 -8.60 6.81
C SER A 75 -6.85 -9.54 7.95
N ASN A 76 -6.68 -10.85 7.75
CA ASN A 76 -6.94 -11.84 8.79
C ASN A 76 -5.73 -11.98 9.71
N GLY A 77 -5.85 -11.52 10.96
CA GLY A 77 -4.79 -11.60 11.96
C GLY A 77 -4.34 -13.03 12.29
N LEU A 78 -5.19 -14.06 12.10
CA LEU A 78 -4.84 -15.45 12.35
C LEU A 78 -3.76 -15.99 11.39
N ALA A 79 -3.49 -15.29 10.28
CA ALA A 79 -2.44 -15.68 9.35
C ALA A 79 -1.03 -15.52 9.95
N ILE A 80 -0.86 -14.62 10.92
CA ILE A 80 0.44 -14.24 11.47
C ILE A 80 0.99 -15.34 12.41
N PRO A 81 0.27 -15.81 13.45
CA PRO A 81 0.78 -16.84 14.35
C PRO A 81 1.06 -18.16 13.64
N ASN A 82 0.22 -18.51 12.67
CA ASN A 82 0.34 -19.76 11.90
C ASN A 82 1.60 -19.84 11.03
N ARG A 83 2.20 -18.69 10.68
CA ARG A 83 3.40 -18.62 9.82
C ARG A 83 4.64 -18.09 10.55
N ILE A 84 4.49 -17.69 11.81
CA ILE A 84 5.56 -17.12 12.64
C ILE A 84 6.21 -15.89 11.94
N ILE A 85 5.38 -15.01 11.36
CA ILE A 85 5.83 -13.79 10.66
C ILE A 85 5.68 -12.59 11.60
N ALA A 86 6.48 -12.53 12.67
CA ALA A 86 6.35 -11.48 13.70
C ALA A 86 6.56 -10.06 13.13
N PHE A 87 7.42 -9.92 12.12
CA PHE A 87 7.74 -8.62 11.52
C PHE A 87 6.56 -7.94 10.83
N GLU A 88 5.55 -8.69 10.38
CA GLU A 88 4.31 -8.08 9.87
C GLU A 88 3.57 -7.32 10.97
N THR A 89 3.54 -7.87 12.19
CA THR A 89 2.99 -7.17 13.35
C THR A 89 3.89 -6.02 13.78
N TYR A 90 5.22 -6.21 13.77
CA TYR A 90 6.15 -5.14 14.14
C TYR A 90 6.05 -3.93 13.22
N GLU A 91 5.93 -4.12 11.90
CA GLU A 91 5.70 -3.01 10.97
C GLU A 91 4.41 -2.27 11.29
N LEU A 92 3.31 -2.99 11.50
CA LEU A 92 2.01 -2.38 11.79
C LEU A 92 2.03 -1.62 13.12
N THR A 93 2.66 -2.18 14.16
CA THR A 93 2.80 -1.51 15.46
C THR A 93 3.69 -0.28 15.35
N MET A 94 4.81 -0.38 14.63
CA MET A 94 5.75 0.74 14.45
C MET A 94 5.08 1.90 13.71
N THR A 95 4.38 1.64 12.60
CA THR A 95 3.69 2.69 11.84
C THR A 95 2.48 3.26 12.58
N PHE A 96 1.82 2.44 13.42
CA PHE A 96 0.83 2.94 14.37
C PHE A 96 1.45 3.94 15.36
N GLN A 97 2.59 3.60 15.97
CA GLN A 97 3.29 4.48 16.91
C GLN A 97 3.76 5.78 16.24
N MET A 98 4.29 5.70 15.01
CA MET A 98 4.66 6.87 14.20
C MET A 98 3.46 7.80 13.96
N GLU A 99 2.31 7.24 13.56
CA GLU A 99 1.09 8.01 13.31
C GLU A 99 0.54 8.65 14.59
N ARG A 100 0.55 7.92 15.71
CA ARG A 100 0.11 8.46 17.02
C ARG A 100 1.02 9.60 17.48
N MET A 101 2.33 9.44 17.32
CA MET A 101 3.28 10.51 17.60
C MET A 101 3.07 11.70 16.67
N HIS A 102 2.83 11.46 15.37
CA HIS A 102 2.53 12.52 14.40
C HIS A 102 1.27 13.32 14.75
N GLN A 103 0.21 12.64 15.18
CA GLN A 103 -1.01 13.31 15.67
C GLN A 103 -0.74 14.15 16.91
N HIS A 104 0.06 13.62 17.85
CA HIS A 104 0.43 14.34 19.06
C HIS A 104 1.22 15.61 18.75
N ILE A 105 2.25 15.55 17.89
CA ILE A 105 3.03 16.74 17.54
C ILE A 105 2.21 17.78 16.76
N LYS A 106 1.23 17.35 15.96
CA LYS A 106 0.28 18.27 15.29
C LYS A 106 -0.57 19.01 16.32
N GLN A 107 -1.08 18.28 17.31
CA GLN A 107 -1.82 18.89 18.41
C GLN A 107 -0.96 19.91 19.18
N LEU A 108 0.28 19.55 19.54
CA LEU A 108 1.20 20.48 20.21
C LEU A 108 1.50 21.72 19.36
N HIS A 109 1.64 21.55 18.04
CA HIS A 109 1.83 22.67 17.12
C HIS A 109 0.61 23.61 17.10
N GLU A 110 -0.60 23.07 17.08
CA GLU A 110 -1.86 23.84 17.16
C GLU A 110 -2.01 24.57 18.51
N GLU A 111 -1.53 23.96 19.60
CA GLU A 111 -1.48 24.55 20.95
C GLU A 111 -0.39 25.63 21.09
N GLY A 112 0.45 25.83 20.07
CA GLY A 112 1.48 26.87 20.04
C GLY A 112 2.77 26.53 20.78
N VAL A 113 3.03 25.24 21.01
CA VAL A 113 4.31 24.76 21.57
C VAL A 113 5.45 25.09 20.62
N ASP A 114 6.62 25.39 21.19
CA ASP A 114 7.79 25.78 20.40
C ASP A 114 8.30 24.62 19.53
N LYS A 115 8.87 24.99 18.37
CA LYS A 115 9.35 24.02 17.37
C LYS A 115 10.51 23.18 17.90
N GLU A 116 11.36 23.74 18.75
CA GLU A 116 12.53 23.05 19.32
C GLU A 116 12.11 21.88 20.21
N THR A 117 11.13 22.09 21.08
CA THR A 117 10.52 21.07 21.95
C THR A 117 9.86 19.98 21.12
N ILE A 118 9.07 20.35 20.10
CA ILE A 118 8.42 19.36 19.22
C ILE A 118 9.46 18.49 18.52
N ILE A 119 10.50 19.10 17.95
CA ILE A 119 11.57 18.36 17.27
C ILE A 119 12.38 17.51 18.25
N GLY A 120 12.61 17.99 19.48
CA GLY A 120 13.21 17.21 20.54
C GLY A 120 12.43 15.92 20.82
N ILE A 121 11.10 16.01 20.95
CA ILE A 121 10.23 14.84 21.13
C ILE A 121 10.34 13.88 19.94
N VAL A 122 10.32 14.40 18.71
CA VAL A 122 10.44 13.57 17.50
C VAL A 122 11.79 12.88 17.44
N ALA A 123 12.88 13.60 17.68
CA ALA A 123 14.23 13.05 17.68
C ALA A 123 14.40 11.97 18.75
N GLU A 124 13.93 12.23 19.98
CA GLU A 124 13.94 11.22 21.06
C GLU A 124 13.15 9.96 20.71
N PHE A 125 11.98 10.12 20.09
CA PHE A 125 11.15 9.01 19.64
C PHE A 125 11.84 8.19 18.55
N VAL A 126 12.41 8.85 17.53
CA VAL A 126 13.14 8.19 16.43
C VAL A 126 14.40 7.50 16.94
N SER A 127 15.12 8.11 17.89
CA SER A 127 16.32 7.55 18.51
C SER A 127 16.11 6.21 19.20
N ILE A 128 14.88 5.90 19.65
CA ILE A 128 14.57 4.58 20.24
C ILE A 128 14.75 3.46 19.20
N PHE A 129 14.48 3.74 17.93
CA PHE A 129 14.66 2.77 16.84
C PHE A 129 16.00 2.91 16.12
N ASN A 130 16.45 4.16 15.95
CA ASN A 130 17.66 4.51 15.23
C ASN A 130 18.28 5.79 15.81
N PRO A 131 19.24 5.66 16.75
CA PRO A 131 19.91 6.79 17.39
C PRO A 131 20.56 7.76 16.38
N ASP A 132 21.20 7.23 15.34
CA ASP A 132 21.88 8.03 14.32
C ASP A 132 20.89 8.92 13.55
N GLU A 133 19.70 8.41 13.27
CA GLU A 133 18.64 9.15 12.59
C GLU A 133 18.05 10.25 13.48
N GLY A 134 17.90 9.99 14.78
CA GLY A 134 17.47 11.02 15.73
C GLY A 134 18.47 12.17 15.84
N GLU A 135 19.77 11.88 15.86
CA GLU A 135 20.82 12.92 15.82
C GLU A 135 20.79 13.72 14.50
N GLU A 136 20.59 13.04 13.38
CA GLU A 136 20.50 13.70 12.06
C GLU A 136 19.27 14.62 11.97
N ILE A 137 18.12 14.25 12.56
CA ILE A 137 16.94 15.13 12.63
C ILE A 137 17.28 16.44 13.36
N ILE A 138 17.99 16.37 14.49
CA ILE A 138 18.41 17.55 15.25
C ILE A 138 19.35 18.43 14.40
N ARG A 139 20.27 17.80 13.68
CA ARG A 139 21.19 18.50 12.78
C ARG A 139 20.46 19.18 11.62
N LEU A 140 19.55 18.48 10.95
CA LEU A 140 18.74 19.02 9.85
C LEU A 140 17.86 20.17 10.34
N PHE A 141 17.32 20.07 11.55
CA PHE A 141 16.57 21.16 12.15
C PHE A 141 17.46 22.37 12.47
N ARG A 142 18.70 22.16 12.96
CA ARG A 142 19.65 23.26 13.17
C ARG A 142 20.01 23.98 11.86
N ASP A 143 20.24 23.21 10.80
CA ASP A 143 20.66 23.75 9.51
C ASP A 143 19.50 24.45 8.77
N ASN A 144 18.29 23.86 8.80
CA ASN A 144 17.09 24.40 8.15
C ASN A 144 15.83 24.15 9.00
N PRO A 145 15.57 24.99 10.03
CA PRO A 145 14.49 24.73 11.01
C PRO A 145 13.10 24.62 10.38
N ASP A 146 12.73 25.58 9.54
CA ASP A 146 11.39 25.64 8.95
C ASP A 146 11.13 24.53 7.94
N VAL A 147 12.14 24.14 7.16
CA VAL A 147 11.99 23.08 6.16
C VAL A 147 11.78 21.74 6.85
N THR A 148 12.64 21.42 7.80
CA THR A 148 12.59 20.15 8.54
C THR A 148 11.29 20.04 9.34
N PHE A 149 10.90 21.10 10.04
CA PHE A 149 9.65 21.12 10.81
C PHE A 149 8.41 20.96 9.91
N ASN A 150 8.34 21.73 8.82
CA ASN A 150 7.18 21.66 7.91
C ASN A 150 7.08 20.30 7.21
N ASP A 151 8.22 19.67 6.88
CA ASP A 151 8.26 18.33 6.30
C ASP A 151 7.67 17.30 7.28
N ILE A 152 8.13 17.28 8.53
CA ILE A 152 7.63 16.36 9.57
C ILE A 152 6.13 16.58 9.84
N ILE A 153 5.68 17.82 9.95
CA ILE A 153 4.26 18.12 10.19
C ILE A 153 3.39 17.72 9.00
N THR A 154 3.86 17.90 7.77
CA THR A 154 3.08 17.61 6.56
C THR A 154 3.10 16.13 6.21
N ASN A 155 4.29 15.54 6.12
CA ASN A 155 4.52 14.21 5.57
C ASN A 155 4.58 13.13 6.66
N GLY A 156 4.76 13.49 7.92
CA GLY A 156 4.82 12.57 9.05
C GLY A 156 6.23 12.11 9.41
N ILE A 157 6.29 11.20 10.38
CA ILE A 157 7.55 10.65 10.89
C ILE A 157 7.86 9.36 10.15
N TYR A 158 9.04 9.30 9.54
CA TYR A 158 9.59 8.11 8.92
C TYR A 158 10.75 7.61 9.79
N ILE A 159 10.87 6.30 9.94
CA ILE A 159 12.01 5.68 10.64
C ILE A 159 12.66 4.72 9.66
N GLN A 160 13.97 4.89 9.51
CA GLN A 160 14.82 3.98 8.78
C GLN A 160 15.31 2.87 9.72
N ILE A 161 14.87 1.65 9.46
CA ILE A 161 15.45 0.47 10.10
C ILE A 161 16.74 0.08 9.37
N MET A 162 17.86 0.27 10.04
CA MET A 162 19.17 -0.09 9.50
C MET A 162 19.30 -1.61 9.31
N PRO A 163 19.95 -2.07 8.23
CA PRO A 163 20.30 -3.49 8.10
C PRO A 163 21.33 -3.85 9.16
N LEU A 164 21.17 -5.01 9.82
CA LEU A 164 22.06 -5.44 10.90
C LEU A 164 22.15 -4.41 12.05
N ASN A 165 21.05 -3.71 12.32
CA ASN A 165 20.97 -2.77 13.44
C ASN A 165 21.27 -3.47 14.77
N GLU A 166 21.98 -2.79 15.67
CA GLU A 166 22.20 -3.26 17.04
C GLU A 166 20.90 -3.19 17.86
N VAL A 167 19.99 -2.28 17.49
CA VAL A 167 18.70 -2.11 18.19
C VAL A 167 17.73 -3.23 17.83
N CYS A 168 17.27 -3.94 18.86
CA CYS A 168 16.19 -4.91 18.74
C CYS A 168 14.85 -4.20 18.56
N ILE A 169 14.22 -4.34 17.38
CA ILE A 169 12.95 -3.67 17.05
C ILE A 169 11.85 -3.99 18.06
N ARG A 170 11.77 -5.23 18.54
CA ARG A 170 10.75 -5.62 19.53
C ARG A 170 10.90 -4.81 20.81
N ASP A 171 12.14 -4.67 21.29
CA ASP A 171 12.41 -4.02 22.57
C ASP A 171 12.20 -2.50 22.43
N ALA A 172 12.59 -1.92 21.28
CA ALA A 172 12.26 -0.54 20.92
C ALA A 172 10.74 -0.28 20.90
N LEU A 173 9.95 -1.18 20.32
CA LEU A 173 8.48 -1.05 20.31
C LEU A 173 7.89 -1.05 21.72
N ILE A 174 8.41 -1.89 22.62
CA ILE A 174 7.99 -1.96 24.03
C ILE A 174 8.40 -0.67 24.74
N GLU A 175 9.63 -0.21 24.55
CA GLU A 175 10.15 1.02 25.13
C GLU A 175 9.31 2.24 24.76
N VAL A 176 8.83 2.32 23.52
CA VAL A 176 7.90 3.40 23.10
C VAL A 176 6.60 3.36 23.91
N TYR A 177 6.03 2.19 24.16
CA TYR A 177 4.82 2.07 24.98
C TYR A 177 5.07 2.48 26.43
N ASP A 178 6.23 2.11 26.99
CA ASP A 178 6.60 2.45 28.36
C ASP A 178 6.89 3.95 28.53
N ARG A 179 7.51 4.59 27.52
CA ARG A 179 7.87 6.01 27.56
C ARG A 179 6.70 6.93 27.23
N TYR A 180 5.80 6.53 26.33
CA TYR A 180 4.70 7.36 25.84
C TYR A 180 3.31 6.71 26.02
N PRO A 181 2.94 6.23 27.22
CA PRO A 181 1.69 5.50 27.43
C PRO A 181 0.45 6.37 27.17
N ASP A 182 0.54 7.67 27.42
CA ASP A 182 -0.57 8.60 27.19
C ASP A 182 -0.85 8.87 25.70
N ILE A 183 0.17 8.72 24.86
CA ILE A 183 0.12 8.97 23.42
C ILE A 183 -0.29 7.69 22.68
N MET A 184 0.29 6.55 23.07
CA MET A 184 0.19 5.24 22.40
C MET A 184 -1.12 4.51 22.70
N LYS A 185 -2.24 5.23 22.67
CA LYS A 185 -3.58 4.71 22.87
C LYS A 185 -4.14 4.11 21.57
N PRO A 186 -4.66 2.86 21.60
CA PRO A 186 -5.30 2.25 20.44
C PRO A 186 -6.57 2.99 20.04
N TYR A 187 -7.01 2.81 18.80
CA TYR A 187 -8.18 3.50 18.27
C TYR A 187 -9.47 2.78 18.64
N ASP A 188 -10.51 3.55 18.95
CA ASP A 188 -11.87 3.03 18.91
C ASP A 188 -12.32 2.88 17.45
N VAL A 189 -12.83 1.70 17.10
CA VAL A 189 -13.24 1.39 15.73
C VAL A 189 -14.74 1.24 15.63
N TYR A 190 -15.33 1.91 14.65
CA TYR A 190 -16.75 1.87 14.37
C TYR A 190 -16.99 1.12 13.05
N THR A 191 -17.87 0.13 13.07
CA THR A 191 -18.29 -0.61 11.89
C THR A 191 -19.76 -0.36 11.58
N LYS A 192 -20.13 -0.41 10.29
CA LYS A 192 -21.50 -0.18 9.87
C LYS A 192 -22.26 -1.50 9.82
N LEU A 193 -23.22 -1.67 10.74
CA LEU A 193 -24.16 -2.78 10.72
C LEU A 193 -25.51 -2.31 10.20
N ARG A 194 -25.85 -2.74 8.98
CA ARG A 194 -27.07 -2.31 8.25
C ARG A 194 -27.14 -0.79 8.12
N HIS A 195 -27.96 -0.13 8.94
CA HIS A 195 -28.22 1.31 8.90
C HIS A 195 -27.60 2.08 10.09
N ARG A 196 -26.88 1.42 11.00
CA ARG A 196 -26.27 2.06 12.18
C ARG A 196 -24.76 1.80 12.26
N TRP A 197 -24.05 2.74 12.87
CA TRP A 197 -22.66 2.56 13.28
C TRP A 197 -22.62 1.94 14.67
N ILE A 198 -21.75 0.96 14.86
CA ILE A 198 -21.56 0.27 16.13
C ILE A 198 -20.07 0.28 16.43
N LYS A 199 -19.71 0.66 17.66
CA LYS A 199 -18.35 0.56 18.17
C LYS A 199 -17.99 -0.92 18.37
N LEU A 200 -16.82 -1.33 17.92
CA LEU A 200 -16.28 -2.66 18.23
C LEU A 200 -15.92 -2.74 19.73
N ASP A 201 -16.05 -3.92 20.32
CA ASP A 201 -15.93 -4.09 21.77
C ASP A 201 -14.56 -3.70 22.31
N GLU A 202 -13.49 -4.08 21.59
CA GLU A 202 -12.11 -3.79 21.96
C GLU A 202 -11.52 -2.68 21.10
N PRO A 203 -10.61 -1.84 21.63
CA PRO A 203 -9.86 -0.90 20.83
C PRO A 203 -8.80 -1.63 19.99
N HIS A 204 -8.45 -1.08 18.84
CA HIS A 204 -7.58 -1.74 17.87
C HIS A 204 -6.35 -0.90 17.54
N HIS A 205 -5.20 -1.56 17.43
CA HIS A 205 -4.00 -0.98 16.84
C HIS A 205 -4.14 -0.99 15.32
N ILE A 206 -4.20 0.20 14.72
CA ILE A 206 -4.33 0.38 13.28
C ILE A 206 -3.12 1.17 12.81
N GLY A 207 -2.27 0.52 12.04
CA GLY A 207 -1.10 1.13 11.43
C GLY A 207 -1.11 0.96 9.92
N TYR A 208 -0.10 1.53 9.29
CA TYR A 208 0.15 1.37 7.87
C TYR A 208 1.04 0.16 7.60
N GLN A 209 0.79 -0.50 6.49
CA GLN A 209 1.64 -1.58 6.02
C GLN A 209 1.93 -1.38 4.53
N TYR A 210 3.19 -1.52 4.15
CA TYR A 210 3.59 -1.48 2.75
C TYR A 210 3.13 -2.74 2.03
N ILE A 211 2.27 -2.57 1.03
CA ILE A 211 1.69 -3.65 0.22
C ILE A 211 2.00 -3.43 -1.25
N TRP A 212 2.44 -4.50 -1.92
CA TRP A 212 2.59 -4.54 -3.36
C TRP A 212 1.50 -5.36 -4.04
N VAL A 213 1.04 -4.85 -5.18
CA VAL A 213 0.22 -5.61 -6.12
C VAL A 213 1.13 -6.47 -6.99
N LEU A 214 0.96 -7.79 -6.95
CA LEU A 214 1.75 -8.71 -7.75
C LEU A 214 1.28 -8.72 -9.21
N LYS A 215 2.18 -9.03 -10.14
CA LYS A 215 1.85 -9.20 -11.58
C LYS A 215 0.89 -10.36 -11.89
N GLN A 216 0.62 -11.20 -10.88
CA GLN A 216 -0.24 -12.38 -10.97
C GLN A 216 -1.71 -11.93 -10.91
N GLU A 217 -2.34 -11.95 -12.08
CA GLU A 217 -3.71 -11.48 -12.29
C GLU A 217 -4.67 -12.68 -12.46
N PRO A 218 -5.87 -12.66 -11.86
CA PRO A 218 -6.85 -13.74 -12.00
C PRO A 218 -7.28 -13.93 -13.46
N SER A 219 -7.40 -12.86 -14.25
CA SER A 219 -7.74 -12.95 -15.68
C SER A 219 -6.70 -13.74 -16.50
N LYS A 220 -5.42 -13.73 -16.09
CA LYS A 220 -4.36 -14.54 -16.70
C LYS A 220 -4.40 -15.98 -16.22
N ALA A 221 -5.01 -16.26 -15.07
CA ALA A 221 -5.16 -17.61 -14.50
C ALA A 221 -6.44 -18.30 -15.03
N MET A 222 -7.51 -17.55 -15.26
CA MET A 222 -8.78 -18.07 -15.76
C MET A 222 -8.64 -18.56 -17.21
N SER A 223 -9.09 -19.80 -17.46
CA SER A 223 -9.15 -20.38 -18.79
C SER A 223 -10.29 -21.38 -18.82
N THR A 224 -11.28 -21.11 -19.66
CA THR A 224 -12.43 -22.00 -19.90
C THR A 224 -12.58 -22.18 -21.40
N VAL A 225 -12.77 -23.42 -21.84
CA VAL A 225 -12.96 -23.77 -23.25
C VAL A 225 -14.08 -24.81 -23.29
N SER A 226 -15.15 -24.54 -24.04
CA SER A 226 -16.21 -25.52 -24.28
C SER A 226 -15.85 -26.39 -25.47
N THR A 227 -15.84 -25.80 -26.67
CA THR A 227 -15.38 -26.43 -27.91
C THR A 227 -14.29 -25.55 -28.49
N GLY A 228 -13.23 -26.16 -29.00
CA GLY A 228 -12.07 -25.45 -29.54
C GLY A 228 -11.45 -26.19 -30.71
N ARG A 229 -10.39 -25.61 -31.26
CA ARG A 229 -9.65 -26.23 -32.34
C ARG A 229 -9.00 -27.53 -31.88
N THR A 230 -9.03 -28.53 -32.75
CA THR A 230 -8.30 -29.79 -32.57
C THR A 230 -6.94 -29.73 -33.29
N THR A 231 -5.99 -30.51 -32.79
CA THR A 231 -4.74 -30.79 -33.49
C THR A 231 -5.03 -31.66 -34.72
N LEU A 232 -4.02 -31.89 -35.56
CA LEU A 232 -4.10 -32.87 -36.66
C LEU A 232 -4.36 -34.31 -36.16
N TYR A 233 -4.25 -34.55 -34.86
CA TYR A 233 -4.54 -35.82 -34.20
C TYR A 233 -5.88 -35.80 -33.45
N ASP A 234 -6.77 -34.86 -33.79
CA ASP A 234 -8.09 -34.67 -33.18
C ASP A 234 -8.10 -34.40 -31.66
N LEU A 235 -6.95 -33.99 -31.09
CA LEU A 235 -6.85 -33.63 -29.67
C LEU A 235 -7.14 -32.14 -29.46
N PRO A 236 -7.82 -31.73 -28.36
CA PRO A 236 -8.01 -30.32 -28.04
C PRO A 236 -6.68 -29.56 -27.92
N VAL A 237 -6.54 -28.45 -28.63
CA VAL A 237 -5.33 -27.62 -28.58
C VAL A 237 -5.26 -26.85 -27.25
N LYS A 238 -4.09 -26.88 -26.60
CA LYS A 238 -3.80 -25.99 -25.45
C LYS A 238 -3.58 -24.55 -25.93
N ILE A 239 -4.63 -23.74 -25.89
CA ILE A 239 -4.68 -22.34 -26.38
C ILE A 239 -3.57 -21.44 -25.80
N ARG A 240 -3.10 -21.69 -24.56
CA ARG A 240 -2.09 -20.83 -23.88
C ARG A 240 -0.73 -20.76 -24.56
N GLN A 241 -0.30 -21.79 -25.30
CA GLN A 241 0.99 -21.74 -26.00
C GLN A 241 0.93 -20.89 -27.28
N PHE A 242 -0.23 -20.82 -27.94
CA PHE A 242 -0.38 -20.09 -29.20
C PHE A 242 -0.44 -18.55 -28.98
N ASN A 243 -1.03 -18.12 -27.87
CA ASN A 243 -1.15 -16.68 -27.52
C ASN A 243 0.17 -16.03 -27.06
N LYS A 244 1.27 -16.77 -26.93
CA LYS A 244 2.60 -16.17 -26.68
C LYS A 244 3.14 -15.44 -27.91
N ASN A 245 2.69 -15.78 -29.12
CA ASN A 245 3.12 -15.15 -30.37
C ASN A 245 2.20 -14.01 -30.82
N LEU A 246 1.16 -13.69 -30.03
CA LEU A 246 0.18 -12.62 -30.27
C LEU A 246 0.25 -11.51 -29.20
N ARG A 247 1.25 -11.54 -28.31
CA ARG A 247 1.47 -10.54 -27.26
C ARG A 247 2.77 -9.79 -27.47
#